data_AF-A0A955WGW0-F1
#
_entry.id   AF-A0A955WGW0-F1
#
_cell.length_a   1.000
_cell.length_b   1.000
_cell.length_c   1.000
_cell.angle_alpha   90.00
_cell.angle_beta   90.00
_cell.angle_gamma   90.00
#
_symmetry.space_group_name_H-M   'P 1'
#
loop_
_entity.id
_entity.type
_entity.pdbx_description
1 polymer ?
#
loop_
_entity_poly.entity_id
_entity_poly.type
_entity_poly.pdbx_seq_one_letter_code
_entity_poly.pdbx_strand_id
1 'polypeptide(L)'
;MEDIARRLGMGKRTLQRRLGAEDTTYQKVLQQTRESLARHHLARTRLAAAEIAFLLGFEEPNSFYRAFHDWTGMTPDTARQAAAPR
;
A
#
# COMPACT_ATOMS: atom_id res chain seq x y z
N MET A 1 7.77 12.61 5.00
CA MET A 1 7.55 13.49 3.82
C MET A 1 8.72 14.41 3.53
N GLU A 2 9.53 14.82 4.51
CA GLU A 2 10.70 15.69 4.24
C GLU A 2 11.74 15.03 3.33
N ASP A 3 12.05 13.75 3.56
CA ASP A 3 13.00 13.03 2.70
C ASP A 3 12.49 12.86 1.26
N ILE A 4 11.18 12.65 1.11
CA ILE A 4 10.53 12.52 -0.21
C ILE A 4 10.56 13.86 -0.94
N ALA A 5 10.22 14.94 -0.24
CA ALA A 5 10.27 16.29 -0.80
C ALA A 5 11.72 16.62 -1.24
N ARG A 6 12.72 16.30 -0.39
CA ARG A 6 14.14 16.46 -0.71
C ARG A 6 14.55 15.66 -1.96
N ARG A 7 14.15 14.38 -2.06
CA ARG A 7 14.41 13.52 -3.23
C ARG A 7 13.76 14.05 -4.51
N LEU A 8 12.64 14.75 -4.38
CA LEU A 8 11.92 15.37 -5.49
C LEU A 8 12.36 16.82 -5.77
N GLY A 9 13.44 17.30 -5.11
CA GLY A 9 13.96 18.65 -5.32
C GLY A 9 13.03 19.78 -4.89
N MET A 10 12.13 19.54 -3.93
CA MET A 10 11.14 20.52 -3.49
C MET A 10 10.96 20.58 -1.98
N GLY A 11 10.40 21.69 -1.48
CA GLY A 11 10.01 21.81 -0.08
C GLY A 11 8.75 21.01 0.25
N LYS A 12 8.63 20.55 1.51
CA LYS A 12 7.45 19.80 2.02
C LYS A 12 6.13 20.50 1.73
N ARG A 13 6.06 21.82 1.94
CA ARG A 13 4.85 22.63 1.69
C ARG A 13 4.47 22.68 0.22
N THR A 14 5.46 22.71 -0.68
CA THR A 14 5.25 22.64 -2.13
C THR A 14 4.72 21.27 -2.53
N LEU A 15 5.29 20.19 -1.99
CA LEU A 15 4.81 18.83 -2.23
C LEU A 15 3.35 18.66 -1.77
N GLN A 16 3.01 19.10 -0.56
CA GLN A 16 1.64 19.05 -0.06
C GLN A 16 0.67 19.86 -0.91
N ARG A 17 1.05 21.07 -1.34
CA ARG A 17 0.20 21.90 -2.21
C ARG A 17 -0.03 21.24 -3.57
N ARG A 18 1.00 20.62 -4.17
CA ARG A 18 0.86 19.92 -5.46
C ARG A 18 -0.06 18.70 -5.33
N LEU A 19 0.14 17.88 -4.30
CA LEU A 19 -0.74 16.75 -4.01
C LEU A 19 -2.19 17.22 -3.78
N GLY A 20 -2.38 18.31 -3.04
CA GLY A 20 -3.71 18.88 -2.81
C GLY A 20 -4.36 19.44 -4.08
N ALA A 21 -3.56 19.99 -5.02
CA ALA A 21 -4.06 20.43 -6.32
C ALA A 21 -4.49 19.26 -7.23
N GLU A 22 -4.05 18.03 -6.92
CA GLU A 22 -4.45 16.78 -7.57
C GLU A 22 -5.49 16.00 -6.72
N ASP A 23 -6.15 16.66 -5.75
CA ASP A 23 -7.15 16.06 -4.85
C ASP A 23 -6.66 14.77 -4.15
N THR A 24 -5.38 14.76 -3.80
CA THR A 24 -4.73 13.62 -3.16
C THR A 24 -3.85 14.03 -1.98
N THR A 25 -3.40 13.02 -1.24
CA THR A 25 -2.45 13.19 -0.15
C THR A 25 -1.37 12.12 -0.26
N TYR A 26 -0.23 12.37 0.37
CA TYR A 26 0.83 11.36 0.44
C TYR A 26 0.32 10.03 1.03
N GLN A 27 -0.53 10.10 2.06
CA GLN A 27 -1.11 8.90 2.67
C GLN A 27 -2.00 8.14 1.68
N LYS A 28 -2.83 8.84 0.89
CA LYS A 28 -3.67 8.23 -0.14
C LYS A 28 -2.84 7.55 -1.22
N VAL A 29 -1.80 8.22 -1.72
CA VAL A 29 -0.88 7.65 -2.72
C VAL A 29 -0.14 6.42 -2.16
N LEU A 30 0.36 6.52 -0.93
CA LEU A 30 1.05 5.41 -0.27
C LEU A 30 0.11 4.21 -0.08
N GLN A 31 -1.12 4.45 0.35
CA GLN A 31 -2.15 3.43 0.52
C GLN A 31 -2.45 2.72 -0.81
N GLN A 32 -2.78 3.47 -1.86
CA GLN A 32 -3.07 2.92 -3.19
C GLN A 32 -1.90 2.09 -3.73
N THR A 33 -0.68 2.56 -3.52
CA THR A 33 0.54 1.86 -3.92
C THR A 33 0.67 0.53 -3.16
N ARG A 34 0.49 0.55 -1.84
CA ARG A 34 0.54 -0.65 -1.00
C ARG A 34 -0.56 -1.66 -1.36
N GLU A 35 -1.77 -1.20 -1.60
CA GLU A 35 -2.88 -2.06 -2.02
C GLU A 35 -2.57 -2.76 -3.35
N SER A 36 -2.13 -2.00 -4.35
CA SER A 36 -1.77 -2.54 -5.67
C SER A 36 -0.67 -3.60 -5.57
N LEU A 37 0.40 -3.33 -4.80
CA LEU A 37 1.48 -4.28 -4.57
C LEU A 37 1.01 -5.51 -3.78
N ALA A 38 0.17 -5.33 -2.76
CA ALA A 38 -0.40 -6.43 -2.00
C ALA A 38 -1.18 -7.39 -2.91
N ARG A 39 -2.11 -6.86 -3.73
CA ARG A 39 -2.88 -7.65 -4.69
C ARG A 39 -1.97 -8.37 -5.69
N HIS A 40 -0.94 -7.69 -6.18
CA HIS A 40 0.06 -8.29 -7.09
C HIS A 40 0.77 -9.48 -6.44
N HIS A 41 1.30 -9.32 -5.22
CA HIS A 41 2.00 -10.39 -4.52
C HIS A 41 1.07 -11.55 -4.17
N LEU A 42 -0.14 -11.27 -3.72
CA LEU A 42 -1.14 -12.28 -3.39
C LEU A 42 -1.50 -13.13 -4.61
N ALA A 43 -1.62 -12.52 -5.80
CA ALA A 43 -2.01 -13.21 -7.02
C ALA A 43 -0.84 -13.94 -7.72
N ARG A 44 0.39 -13.42 -7.62
CA ARG A 44 1.51 -13.89 -8.46
C ARG A 44 2.61 -14.64 -7.70
N THR A 45 2.54 -14.70 -6.38
CA THR A 45 3.57 -15.33 -5.55
C THR A 45 2.96 -16.31 -4.54
N ARG A 46 3.80 -17.16 -3.95
CA ARG A 46 3.43 -18.07 -2.86
C ARG A 46 3.82 -17.53 -1.47
N LEU A 47 4.22 -16.26 -1.39
CA LEU A 47 4.62 -15.62 -0.14
C LEU A 47 3.44 -15.63 0.84
N ALA A 48 3.69 -15.90 2.11
CA ALA A 48 2.68 -15.78 3.14
C ALA A 48 2.22 -14.32 3.27
N ALA A 49 0.96 -14.10 3.64
CA ALA A 49 0.43 -12.74 3.79
C ALA A 49 1.20 -11.93 4.86
N ALA A 50 1.74 -12.59 5.89
CA ALA A 50 2.63 -11.98 6.87
C ALA A 50 3.97 -11.52 6.25
N GLU A 51 4.56 -12.28 5.33
CA GLU A 51 5.79 -11.86 4.63
C GLU A 51 5.53 -10.67 3.71
N ILE A 52 4.39 -10.68 3.02
CA ILE A 52 3.93 -9.55 2.19
C ILE A 52 3.77 -8.29 3.05
N ALA A 53 3.25 -8.40 4.28
CA ALA A 53 3.13 -7.25 5.19
C ALA A 53 4.48 -6.55 5.41
N PHE A 54 5.52 -7.32 5.71
CA PHE A 54 6.87 -6.78 5.93
C PHE A 54 7.46 -6.17 4.65
N LEU A 55 7.28 -6.82 3.50
CA LEU A 55 7.74 -6.29 2.19
C LEU A 55 7.10 -4.93 1.86
N LEU A 56 5.86 -4.71 2.28
CA LEU A 56 5.15 -3.44 2.09
C LEU A 56 5.45 -2.40 3.17
N GLY A 57 6.36 -2.70 4.09
CA GLY A 57 6.82 -1.82 5.16
C GLY A 57 5.82 -1.66 6.29
N PHE A 58 5.04 -2.70 6.60
CA PHE A 58 4.33 -2.79 7.87
C PHE A 58 5.24 -3.37 8.94
N GLU A 59 5.19 -2.79 10.15
CA GLU A 59 5.96 -3.27 11.30
C GLU A 59 5.40 -4.59 11.85
N GLU A 60 4.09 -4.80 11.71
CA GLU A 60 3.40 -5.99 12.18
C GLU A 60 2.41 -6.52 11.14
N PRO A 61 2.30 -7.85 10.95
CA PRO A 61 1.34 -8.44 10.04
C PRO A 61 -0.10 -8.01 10.32
N ASN A 62 -0.52 -7.96 11.59
CA ASN A 62 -1.89 -7.60 11.98
C ASN A 62 -2.29 -6.20 11.49
N SER A 63 -1.35 -5.26 11.43
CA SER A 63 -1.59 -3.93 10.88
C SER A 63 -1.82 -3.97 9.36
N PHE A 64 -1.15 -4.86 8.64
CA PHE A 64 -1.42 -5.12 7.23
C PHE A 64 -2.79 -5.78 7.02
N TYR A 65 -3.16 -6.79 7.82
CA TYR A 65 -4.46 -7.46 7.68
C TYR A 65 -5.63 -6.48 7.83
N ARG A 66 -5.60 -5.61 8.86
CA ARG A 66 -6.61 -4.56 9.05
C ARG A 66 -6.63 -3.59 7.87
N ALA A 67 -5.47 -3.06 7.50
CA ALA A 67 -5.38 -2.09 6.40
C ALA A 67 -5.87 -2.68 5.07
N PHE A 68 -5.47 -3.92 4.74
CA PHE A 68 -5.91 -4.61 3.54
C PHE A 68 -7.43 -4.82 3.54
N HIS A 69 -8.01 -5.20 4.68
CA HIS A 69 -9.46 -5.29 4.81
C HIS A 69 -10.14 -3.94 4.62
N ASP A 70 -9.63 -2.86 5.23
CA ASP A 70 -10.19 -1.52 5.09
C ASP A 70 -10.16 -1.02 3.63
N TRP A 71 -9.14 -1.42 2.86
CA TRP A 71 -9.00 -1.01 1.45
C TRP A 71 -9.86 -1.87 0.51
N THR A 72 -9.97 -3.16 0.78
CA THR A 72 -10.46 -4.14 -0.19
C THR A 72 -11.78 -4.80 0.19
N GLY A 73 -12.22 -4.67 1.45
CA GLY A 73 -13.39 -5.34 2.00
C GLY A 73 -13.22 -6.84 2.27
N MET A 74 -12.01 -7.38 2.14
CA MET A 74 -11.73 -8.81 2.30
C MET A 74 -10.38 -9.07 2.97
N THR A 75 -10.15 -10.29 3.46
CA THR A 75 -8.83 -10.67 3.99
C THR A 75 -7.85 -11.00 2.86
N PRO A 76 -6.53 -10.89 3.09
CA PRO A 76 -5.51 -11.26 2.11
C PRO A 76 -5.66 -12.71 1.59
N ASP A 77 -6.04 -13.65 2.46
CA ASP A 77 -6.23 -15.05 2.07
C ASP A 77 -7.46 -15.25 1.17
N THR A 78 -8.59 -14.60 1.48
CA THR A 78 -9.76 -14.61 0.59
C THR A 78 -9.42 -14.00 -0.78
N ALA A 79 -8.67 -12.90 -0.80
CA ALA A 79 -8.21 -12.27 -2.04
C ALA A 79 -7.31 -13.20 -2.86
N ARG A 80 -6.41 -13.95 -2.21
CA ARG A 80 -5.55 -14.93 -2.88
C ARG A 80 -6.36 -16.06 -3.50
N GLN A 81 -7.32 -16.62 -2.75
CA GLN A 81 -8.18 -17.70 -3.25
C GLN A 81 -8.99 -17.25 -4.47
N ALA A 82 -9.49 -16.00 -4.46
CA ALA A 82 -10.21 -15.43 -5.60
C ALA A 82 -9.33 -15.19 -6.84
N ALA A 83 -8.02 -14.96 -6.65
CA ALA A 83 -7.06 -14.74 -7.72
C ALA A 83 -6.40 -16.02 -8.26
N ALA A 84 -6.52 -17.14 -7.55
CA ALA A 84 -5.98 -18.41 -8.00
C ALA A 84 -6.73 -18.89 -9.26
N PRO A 85 -6.02 -19.31 -10.33
CA PRO A 85 -6.67 -19.92 -11.47
C PRO A 85 -7.44 -21.17 -11.02
N ARG A 86 -8.72 -21.25 -11.40
CA ARG A 86 -9.57 -22.43 -11.20
C ARG A 86 -8.99 -23.65 -11.92
#